data_AF-A0AA97MWQ4-F1
#
_entry.id   AF-A0AA97MWQ4-F1
#
_cell.length_a   1.000
_cell.length_b   1.000
_cell.length_c   1.000
_cell.angle_alpha   90.00
_cell.angle_beta   90.00
_cell.angle_gamma   90.00
#
_symmetry.space_group_name_H-M   'P 1'
#
loop_
_entity.id
_entity.type
_entity.pdbx_description
1 polymer ?
#
loop_
_entity_poly.entity_id
_entity_poly.type
_entity_poly.pdbx_seq_one_letter_code
_entity_poly.pdbx_strand_id
1 'polypeptide(L)' 'CALLLELATALDMHLRRRGGQDVPVTLQLLFLDGEEAFGDWSVTDSLYGARHLAAQMA' A
#
# COMPACT_ATOMS: atom_id res chain seq x y z
N CYS A 1 -0.75 -9.15 -5.18
CA CYS A 1 -1.55 -8.82 -3.97
C CYS A 1 -1.58 -9.93 -2.91
N ALA A 2 -1.83 -11.19 -3.28
CA ALA A 2 -2.07 -12.28 -2.31
C ALA A 2 -0.95 -12.47 -1.25
N LEU A 3 0.32 -12.29 -1.63
CA LEU A 3 1.44 -12.38 -0.67
C LEU A 3 1.34 -11.35 0.47
N LEU A 4 0.85 -10.14 0.19
CA LEU A 4 0.68 -9.10 1.22
C LEU A 4 -0.45 -9.45 2.18
N LEU A 5 -1.52 -10.06 1.65
CA LEU A 5 -2.64 -10.54 2.45
C LEU A 5 -2.17 -11.70 3.35
N GLU A 6 -1.48 -12.69 2.78
CA GLU A 6 -0.95 -13.82 3.53
C GLU A 6 0.05 -13.37 4.60
N LEU A 7 0.93 -12.43 4.30
CA LEU A 7 1.87 -11.88 5.29
C LEU A 7 1.12 -11.20 6.45
N ALA A 8 0.10 -10.38 6.15
CA ALA A 8 -0.71 -9.75 7.18
C ALA A 8 -1.44 -10.79 8.05
N THR A 9 -1.97 -11.85 7.43
CA THR A 9 -2.65 -12.95 8.12
C THR A 9 -1.69 -13.77 8.99
N ALA A 10 -0.59 -14.24 8.42
CA ALA A 10 0.41 -15.05 9.11
C ALA A 10 1.07 -14.31 10.29
N LEU A 11 1.19 -12.98 10.21
CA LEU A 11 1.80 -12.15 11.24
C LEU A 11 0.80 -11.43 12.16
N ASP A 12 -0.51 -11.64 12.02
CA ASP A 12 -1.56 -10.87 12.72
C ASP A 12 -1.34 -10.81 14.24
N MET A 13 -1.05 -11.94 14.88
CA MET A 13 -0.75 -12.00 16.32
C MET A 13 0.45 -11.12 16.72
N HIS A 14 1.51 -11.13 15.90
CA HIS A 14 2.73 -10.37 16.16
C HIS A 14 2.54 -8.88 15.92
N LEU A 15 1.78 -8.52 14.89
CA LEU A 15 1.44 -7.13 14.57
C LEU A 15 0.52 -6.53 15.63
N ARG A 16 -0.50 -7.25 16.10
CA ARG A 16 -1.41 -6.80 17.17
C ARG A 16 -0.72 -6.58 18.51
N ARG A 17 0.20 -7.47 18.90
CA ARG A 17 1.01 -7.32 20.12
C ARG A 17 1.81 -6.03 20.12
N ARG A 18 2.32 -5.62 18.96
CA ARG A 18 3.05 -4.36 18.78
C ARG A 18 2.12 -3.15 18.66
N GLY A 19 0.96 -3.28 18.02
CA GLY A 19 0.00 -2.19 17.82
C GLY A 19 -0.68 -1.66 19.10
N GLY A 20 -0.58 -2.37 20.23
CA GLY A 20 -1.04 -1.90 21.54
C GLY A 20 0.00 -1.12 22.35
N GLN A 21 1.24 -1.06 21.87
CA GLN A 21 2.31 -0.26 22.45
C GLN A 21 2.54 0.96 21.54
N ASP A 22 3.00 2.08 22.10
CA ASP A 22 3.29 3.30 21.33
C ASP A 22 4.61 3.10 20.55
N VAL A 23 4.54 2.29 19.49
CA VAL A 23 5.69 1.88 18.69
C VAL A 23 5.93 2.97 17.62
N PRO A 24 7.16 3.51 17.51
CA PRO A 24 7.46 4.60 16.57
C PRO A 24 7.40 4.18 15.09
N VAL A 25 7.26 2.88 14.81
CA VAL A 25 7.20 2.31 13.45
C VAL A 25 6.08 1.28 13.40
N THR A 26 5.24 1.39 12.38
CA THR A 26 4.14 0.45 12.10
C THR A 26 4.20 -0.04 10.65
N LEU A 27 3.31 -0.97 10.30
CA LEU A 27 3.17 -1.51 8.95
C LEU A 27 1.90 -0.95 8.28
N GLN A 28 2.06 -0.41 7.08
CA GLN A 28 0.95 0.00 6.22
C GLN A 28 1.06 -0.73 4.87
N LEU A 29 -0.06 -1.23 4.35
CA LEU A 29 -0.14 -1.89 3.05
C LEU A 29 -1.03 -1.06 2.13
N LEU A 30 -0.55 -0.76 0.92
CA LEU A 30 -1.29 -0.03 -0.10
C LEU A 30 -1.56 -0.96 -1.29
N PHE A 31 -2.83 -1.08 -1.66
CA PHE A 31 -3.26 -1.78 -2.87
C PHE A 31 -3.72 -0.72 -3.86
N LEU A 32 -2.79 -0.29 -4.70
CA LEU A 32 -2.99 0.84 -5.60
C LEU A 32 -3.73 0.39 -6.86
N ASP A 33 -4.67 1.21 -7.30
CA ASP A 33 -5.42 1.00 -8.53
C ASP A 33 -4.89 1.90 -9.67
N GLY A 34 -5.16 1.50 -10.92
CA GLY A 34 -4.74 2.22 -12.11
C GLY A 34 -3.22 2.35 -12.23
N GLU A 35 -2.49 1.29 -11.95
CA GLU A 35 -1.04 1.26 -12.15
C GLU A 35 -0.71 1.24 -13.65
N GLU A 36 -1.44 0.41 -14.39
CA GLU A 36 -1.32 0.22 -15.84
C GLU A 36 -1.78 1.45 -16.65
N ALA A 37 -1.23 1.56 -17.85
CA ALA A 37 -1.68 2.51 -18.87
C ALA A 37 -2.96 1.99 -19.57
N PHE A 38 -3.80 2.91 -20.06
CA PHE A 38 -4.92 2.57 -20.95
C PHE A 38 -4.46 2.38 -22.40
N GLY A 39 -3.45 3.12 -22.83
CA GLY A 39 -2.79 2.97 -24.12
C GLY A 39 -1.29 2.70 -23.93
N ASP A 40 -0.47 3.66 -24.34
CA ASP A 40 0.98 3.59 -24.19
C ASP A 40 1.42 4.22 -22.88
N TRP A 41 2.33 3.54 -22.17
CA TRP A 41 2.88 4.03 -20.91
C TRP A 41 3.49 5.42 -21.07
N SER A 42 2.96 6.40 -20.34
CA SER A 42 3.44 7.77 -20.38
C SER A 42 3.29 8.47 -19.02
N VAL A 43 3.83 9.69 -18.92
CA VAL A 43 3.75 10.50 -17.70
C VAL A 43 2.29 10.74 -17.26
N THR A 44 1.37 10.84 -18.22
CA THR A 44 -0.05 11.07 -17.95
C THR A 44 -0.88 9.80 -17.97
N ASP A 45 -0.45 8.77 -18.70
CA ASP A 45 -1.12 7.48 -18.87
C ASP A 45 -0.34 6.35 -18.17
N SER A 46 -0.34 6.39 -16.84
CA SER A 46 0.20 5.37 -15.92
C SER A 46 0.03 5.82 -14.46
N LEU A 47 0.17 4.91 -13.49
CA LEU A 47 0.33 5.25 -12.07
C LEU A 47 -0.76 6.18 -11.48
N TYR A 48 -2.00 6.07 -11.95
CA TYR A 48 -3.10 6.98 -11.62
C TYR A 48 -3.37 7.05 -10.11
N GLY A 49 -3.62 5.90 -9.47
CA GLY A 49 -3.90 5.84 -8.04
C GLY A 49 -2.69 6.24 -7.19
N ALA A 50 -1.48 5.84 -7.60
CA ALA A 50 -0.24 6.20 -6.91
C ALA A 50 0.01 7.71 -6.90
N ARG A 51 -0.13 8.37 -8.06
CA ARG A 51 0.03 9.84 -8.19
C ARG A 51 -1.01 10.59 -7.37
N HIS A 52 -2.28 10.16 -7.44
CA HIS A 52 -3.35 10.78 -6.65
C HIS A 52 -3.10 10.65 -5.15
N LEU A 53 -2.76 9.45 -4.67
CA LEU A 53 -2.49 9.21 -3.25
C LEU A 53 -1.30 10.04 -2.76
N ALA A 54 -0.20 10.07 -3.52
CA ALA A 54 1.00 10.84 -3.15
C ALA A 54 0.68 12.34 -3.01
N ALA A 55 -0.16 12.90 -3.90
CA ALA A 55 -0.58 14.30 -3.82
C ALA A 55 -1.48 14.61 -2.61
N GLN A 56 -2.22 13.63 -2.09
CA GLN A 56 -3.06 13.78 -0.89
C GLN A 56 -2.32 13.57 0.42
N MET A 57 -1.19 12.85 0.38
CA MET A 57 -0.35 12.57 1.55
C MET A 57 0.80 13.57 1.74
N ALA A 58 0.99 14.48 0.79
CA ALA A 58 1.93 15.60 0.88
C ALA A 58 1.40 16.73 1.77
#